data_AF-A0A813E5F3-F1
#
_entry.id   AF-A0A813E5F3-F1
#
_cell.length_a   1.000
_cell.length_b   1.000
_cell.length_c   1.000
_cell.angle_alpha   90.00
_cell.angle_beta   90.00
_cell.angle_gamma   90.00
#
_symmetry.space_group_name_H-M   'P 1'
#
loop_
_entity.id
_entity.type
_entity.pdbx_description
1 polymer ?
#
loop_
_entity_poly.entity_id
_entity_poly.type
_entity_poly.pdbx_seq_one_letter_code
_entity_poly.pdbx_strand_id
1 'polypeptide(L)'
;IYIRRAGPNYLEGLRKVKAASEKLGLGLKVYGPETHITAVIPMALGLIADLPEPDLSEACGPPKRKMIDMTGRKTNPKVHPKPPAGTKHTLITSTPETTCIVYGLQNRAVQAMIFPFSGNHYVKFYWGTNEILMPVYTATKEAVQKHPNASVLVCPKHVLQITDQSKQTQNNKQITTKQQASHNKL
;
A
#
# COMPACT_ATOMS: atom_id res chain seq x y z
N ILE A 1 13.68 -22.54 -5.85
CA ILE A 1 13.02 -21.20 -6.04
C ILE A 1 12.61 -20.68 -4.66
N TYR A 2 12.85 -19.41 -4.35
CA TYR A 2 12.55 -18.85 -3.02
C TYR A 2 11.47 -17.77 -3.12
N ILE A 3 10.45 -17.84 -2.27
CA ILE A 3 9.31 -16.92 -2.27
C ILE A 3 9.10 -16.38 -0.86
N ARG A 4 8.99 -15.06 -0.72
CA ARG A 4 8.58 -14.40 0.53
C ARG A 4 7.46 -13.42 0.26
N ARG A 5 6.31 -13.59 0.92
CA ARG A 5 5.16 -12.67 0.75
C ARG A 5 4.41 -12.41 2.05
N ALA A 6 3.94 -11.17 2.18
CA ALA A 6 3.00 -10.74 3.21
C ALA A 6 1.89 -9.90 2.57
N GLY A 7 0.76 -9.75 3.27
CA GLY A 7 -0.38 -8.95 2.84
C GLY A 7 -1.71 -9.66 3.03
N PRO A 8 -2.83 -9.05 2.60
CA PRO A 8 -4.14 -9.69 2.67
C PRO A 8 -4.13 -11.04 1.97
N ASN A 9 -4.68 -12.06 2.62
CA ASN A 9 -4.82 -13.43 2.09
C ASN A 9 -3.48 -14.09 1.66
N TYR A 10 -2.35 -13.66 2.23
CA TYR A 10 -1.04 -14.23 1.89
C TYR A 10 -0.97 -15.75 2.15
N LEU A 11 -1.63 -16.22 3.21
CA LEU A 11 -1.59 -17.61 3.65
C LEU A 11 -2.16 -18.56 2.58
N GLU A 12 -3.32 -18.23 2.01
CA GLU A 12 -3.89 -19.00 0.90
C GLU A 12 -3.01 -18.98 -0.34
N GLY A 13 -2.41 -17.83 -0.64
CA GLY A 13 -1.49 -17.68 -1.76
C GLY A 13 -0.28 -18.60 -1.62
N LEU A 14 0.36 -18.62 -0.45
CA LEU A 14 1.51 -19.46 -0.17
C LEU A 14 1.15 -20.96 -0.23
N ARG A 15 -0.01 -21.36 0.29
CA ARG A 15 -0.50 -22.75 0.20
C ARG A 15 -0.68 -23.20 -1.24
N LYS A 16 -1.34 -22.39 -2.08
CA LYS A 16 -1.55 -22.69 -3.50
C LYS A 16 -0.23 -22.85 -4.26
N VAL A 17 0.74 -21.98 -3.96
CA VAL A 17 2.07 -22.03 -4.55
C VAL A 17 2.83 -23.29 -4.11
N LYS A 18 2.75 -23.67 -2.83
CA LYS A 18 3.38 -24.89 -2.33
C LYS A 18 2.78 -26.16 -2.95
N ALA A 19 1.45 -26.24 -3.04
CA ALA A 19 0.79 -27.36 -3.70
C ALA A 19 1.15 -27.47 -5.20
N ALA A 20 1.26 -26.33 -5.90
CA ALA A 20 1.71 -26.30 -7.29
C ALA A 20 3.18 -26.74 -7.43
N SER A 21 4.02 -26.35 -6.47
CA SER A 21 5.43 -26.76 -6.38
C SER A 21 5.59 -28.27 -6.32
N GLU A 22 4.85 -28.90 -5.41
CA GLU A 22 4.87 -30.36 -5.20
C GLU A 22 4.37 -31.09 -6.45
N LYS A 23 3.28 -30.60 -7.07
CA LYS A 23 2.75 -31.17 -8.31
C LYS A 23 3.73 -31.12 -9.48
N LEU A 24 4.53 -30.06 -9.57
CA LEU A 24 5.49 -29.86 -10.66
C LEU A 24 6.90 -30.39 -10.34
N GLY A 25 7.13 -30.89 -9.13
CA GLY A 25 8.46 -31.33 -8.68
C GLY A 25 9.50 -30.20 -8.64
N LEU A 26 9.05 -28.94 -8.55
CA LEU A 26 9.93 -27.80 -8.43
C LEU A 26 10.26 -27.64 -6.95
N GLY A 27 11.52 -27.62 -6.53
CA GLY A 27 11.89 -27.38 -5.13
C GLY A 27 11.68 -25.91 -4.73
N LEU A 28 10.44 -25.46 -4.51
CA LEU A 28 10.15 -24.12 -3.98
C LEU A 28 10.21 -24.12 -2.46
N LYS A 29 10.79 -23.05 -1.91
CA LYS A 29 10.73 -22.71 -0.49
C LYS A 29 9.92 -21.43 -0.31
N VAL A 30 8.85 -21.52 0.44
CA VAL A 30 7.89 -20.43 0.67
C VAL A 30 7.98 -19.91 2.10
N TYR A 31 8.02 -18.60 2.24
CA TYR A 31 8.17 -17.88 3.50
C TYR A 31 7.11 -16.77 3.60
N GLY A 32 6.62 -16.52 4.81
CA GLY A 32 5.58 -15.55 5.12
C GLY A 32 6.12 -14.26 5.79
N PRO A 33 5.26 -13.55 6.55
CA PRO A 33 5.63 -12.34 7.27
C PRO A 33 6.61 -12.59 8.42
N GLU A 34 6.68 -13.81 8.95
CA GLU A 34 7.57 -14.22 10.04
C GLU A 34 9.05 -14.12 9.65
N THR A 35 9.33 -14.32 8.36
CA THR A 35 10.65 -14.23 7.76
C THR A 35 10.95 -12.81 7.30
N HIS A 36 12.18 -12.32 7.55
CA HIS A 36 12.61 -10.99 7.11
C HIS A 36 12.58 -10.88 5.57
N ILE A 37 12.18 -9.72 5.04
CA ILE A 37 11.93 -9.55 3.60
C ILE A 37 13.13 -9.94 2.71
N THR A 38 14.35 -9.62 3.15
CA THR A 38 15.58 -9.91 2.41
C THR A 38 16.20 -11.27 2.75
N ALA A 39 15.65 -12.04 3.69
CA ALA A 39 16.28 -13.29 4.14
C ALA A 39 16.38 -14.34 3.03
N VAL A 40 15.43 -14.33 2.08
CA VAL A 40 15.42 -15.24 0.93
C VAL A 40 16.58 -15.04 -0.03
N ILE A 41 17.21 -13.86 -0.05
CA ILE A 41 18.32 -13.55 -0.96
C ILE A 41 19.58 -14.33 -0.59
N PRO A 42 20.15 -14.22 0.64
CA PRO A 42 21.33 -14.98 1.00
C PRO A 42 21.09 -16.49 1.04
N MET A 43 19.86 -16.96 1.32
CA MET A 43 19.49 -18.38 1.18
C MET A 43 19.57 -18.83 -0.28
N ALA A 44 19.01 -18.05 -1.20
CA ALA A 44 19.08 -18.36 -2.63
C ALA A 44 20.51 -18.31 -3.20
N LEU A 45 21.39 -17.50 -2.60
CA LEU A 45 22.81 -17.41 -2.97
C LEU A 45 23.69 -18.46 -2.27
N GLY A 46 23.13 -19.30 -1.38
CA GLY A 46 23.90 -20.30 -0.62
C GLY A 46 24.86 -19.71 0.42
N LEU A 47 24.70 -18.44 0.78
CA LEU A 47 25.54 -17.75 1.78
C LEU A 47 25.14 -18.11 3.22
N ILE A 48 23.92 -18.61 3.39
CA ILE A 48 23.32 -18.98 4.68
C ILE A 48 22.52 -20.27 4.48
N ALA A 49 22.51 -21.12 5.49
CA ALA A 49 21.69 -22.32 5.52
C ALA A 49 20.19 -21.98 5.41
N ASP A 50 19.44 -22.86 4.77
CA ASP A 50 18.01 -22.66 4.60
C ASP A 50 17.27 -22.63 5.94
N LEU A 51 16.45 -21.60 6.12
CA LEU A 51 15.57 -21.51 7.27
C LEU A 51 14.48 -22.59 7.17
N PRO A 52 14.03 -23.14 8.32
CA PRO A 52 12.94 -24.10 8.35
C PRO A 52 11.70 -23.49 7.70
N GLU A 53 11.01 -24.28 6.89
CA GLU A 53 9.77 -23.82 6.27
C GLU A 53 8.71 -23.56 7.34
N PRO A 54 8.01 -22.42 7.27
CA PRO A 54 6.96 -22.10 8.22
C PRO A 54 5.78 -23.06 8.06
N ASP A 55 5.14 -23.38 9.17
CA ASP A 55 3.83 -24.04 9.12
C ASP A 55 2.80 -23.06 8.53
N LEU A 56 2.17 -23.46 7.42
CA LEU A 56 1.17 -22.68 6.71
C LEU A 56 -0.26 -22.98 7.22
N SER A 57 -0.41 -23.69 8.33
CA SER A 57 -1.72 -23.97 8.97
C SER A 57 -2.37 -22.70 9.51
N GLU A 58 -1.60 -21.82 10.14
CA GLU A 58 -2.10 -20.62 10.81
C GLU A 58 -1.37 -19.34 10.39
N ALA A 59 -1.99 -18.19 10.65
CA ALA A 59 -1.34 -16.90 10.41
C ALA A 59 -0.24 -16.68 11.46
N CYS A 60 1.00 -16.50 11.00
CA CYS A 60 2.11 -16.24 11.91
C CYS A 60 2.12 -14.77 12.40
N GLY A 61 2.67 -14.57 13.60
CA GLY A 61 2.88 -13.27 14.22
C GLY A 61 3.90 -12.39 13.48
N PRO A 62 4.15 -11.16 13.97
CA PRO A 62 5.05 -10.21 13.32
C PRO A 62 6.48 -10.76 13.19
N PRO A 63 7.24 -10.30 12.17
CA PRO A 63 8.60 -10.79 11.90
C PRO A 63 9.49 -10.69 13.13
N LYS A 64 10.15 -11.79 13.48
CA LYS A 64 11.24 -11.76 14.46
C LYS A 64 12.42 -11.02 13.82
N ARG A 65 12.65 -9.76 14.23
CA ARG A 65 13.81 -8.98 13.79
C ARG A 65 15.07 -9.56 14.44
N LYS A 66 15.72 -10.50 13.75
CA LYS A 66 17.10 -10.89 14.03
C LYS A 66 17.98 -10.43 12.89
N MET A 67 19.15 -9.88 13.21
CA MET A 67 20.16 -9.61 12.20
C MET A 67 20.58 -10.92 11.56
N ILE A 68 20.66 -10.92 10.23
CA ILE A 68 21.09 -12.05 9.45
C ILE A 68 22.61 -11.96 9.35
N ASP A 69 23.31 -12.89 10.00
CA ASP A 69 24.76 -12.94 9.97
C ASP A 69 25.22 -13.57 8.64
N MET A 70 25.94 -12.82 7.83
CA MET A 70 26.38 -13.28 6.51
C MET A 70 27.82 -13.79 6.61
N THR A 71 28.05 -15.03 6.20
CA THR A 71 29.41 -15.56 6.08
C THR A 71 30.18 -14.74 5.02
N GLY A 72 31.33 -14.16 5.40
CA GLY A 72 32.29 -13.54 4.47
C GLY A 72 32.19 -12.02 4.22
N ARG A 73 31.44 -11.22 5.00
CA ARG A 73 31.35 -9.77 4.78
C ARG A 73 32.45 -8.98 5.52
N LYS A 74 33.45 -8.48 4.79
CA LYS A 74 34.25 -7.30 5.23
C LYS A 74 33.40 -6.05 5.10
N THR A 75 32.92 -5.48 6.21
CA THR A 75 32.19 -4.21 6.19
C THR A 75 33.18 -3.05 6.13
N ASN A 76 33.39 -2.49 4.94
CA ASN A 76 33.84 -1.09 4.84
C ASN A 76 32.58 -0.22 4.86
N PRO A 77 32.29 0.52 5.94
CA PRO A 77 31.11 1.37 6.00
C PRO A 77 31.27 2.52 5.00
N LYS A 78 30.61 2.44 3.84
CA LYS A 78 30.44 3.59 2.97
C LYS A 78 29.44 4.53 3.63
N VAL A 79 29.95 5.62 4.20
CA VAL A 79 29.17 6.75 4.70
C VAL A 79 28.43 7.35 3.49
N HIS A 80 27.11 7.21 3.44
CA HIS A 80 26.33 7.91 2.44
C HIS A 80 26.30 9.42 2.78
N PRO A 81 26.59 10.31 1.82
CA PRO A 81 26.47 11.75 2.06
C PRO A 81 25.01 12.08 2.37
N LYS A 82 24.82 12.94 3.39
CA LYS A 82 23.52 13.43 3.83
C LYS A 82 22.78 14.06 2.63
N PRO A 83 21.50 13.72 2.38
CA PRO A 83 20.78 14.27 1.24
C PRO A 83 20.73 15.81 1.33
N PRO A 84 20.82 16.52 0.18
CA PRO A 84 20.81 17.97 0.15
C PRO A 84 19.50 18.51 0.75
N ALA A 85 19.63 19.49 1.64
CA ALA A 85 18.51 20.19 2.25
C ALA A 85 17.85 21.09 1.19
N GLY A 86 16.84 20.58 0.47
CA GLY A 86 16.31 21.33 -0.66
C GLY A 86 14.96 20.84 -1.17
N THR A 87 13.91 21.04 -0.38
CA THR A 87 12.62 21.66 -0.79
C THR A 87 11.75 21.79 0.47
N LYS A 88 11.08 22.94 0.66
CA LYS A 88 10.02 23.08 1.68
C LYS A 88 8.84 22.20 1.27
N HIS A 89 8.92 20.90 1.54
CA HIS A 89 7.74 20.05 1.50
C HIS A 89 6.83 20.51 2.63
N THR A 90 5.62 20.96 2.31
CA THR A 90 4.58 21.16 3.33
C THR A 90 4.30 19.79 3.95
N LEU A 91 4.86 19.55 5.13
CA LEU A 91 4.60 18.35 5.91
C LEU A 91 3.19 18.46 6.47
N ILE A 92 2.21 17.96 5.71
CA ILE A 92 0.85 17.78 6.22
C ILE A 92 0.80 16.42 6.91
N THR A 93 1.08 16.44 8.22
CA THR A 93 0.84 15.31 9.10
C THR A 93 -0.66 15.08 9.19
N SER A 94 -1.11 13.89 8.81
CA SER A 94 -2.52 13.52 8.98
C SER A 94 -2.81 13.34 10.47
N THR A 95 -3.81 14.04 10.97
CA THR A 95 -4.35 13.91 12.33
C THR A 95 -5.62 13.04 12.32
N PRO A 96 -6.12 12.56 13.47
CA PRO A 96 -7.39 11.83 13.55
C PRO A 96 -8.60 12.59 12.98
N GLU A 97 -8.54 13.92 12.97
CA GLU A 97 -9.58 14.82 12.45
C GLU A 97 -9.45 15.04 10.93
N THR A 98 -8.40 14.50 10.29
CA THR A 98 -8.17 14.67 8.87
C THR A 98 -9.21 13.90 8.06
N THR A 99 -10.04 14.63 7.32
CA THR A 99 -11.02 14.05 6.39
C THR A 99 -10.57 14.19 4.94
N CYS A 100 -11.01 13.28 4.07
CA CYS A 100 -10.59 13.25 2.68
C CYS A 100 -11.75 13.00 1.70
N ILE A 101 -11.70 13.67 0.55
CA ILE A 101 -12.51 13.33 -0.61
C ILE A 101 -11.71 12.34 -1.45
N VAL A 102 -12.37 11.33 -1.99
CA VAL A 102 -11.73 10.34 -2.86
C VAL A 102 -12.27 10.49 -4.27
N TYR A 103 -11.38 10.62 -5.23
CA TYR A 103 -11.76 10.61 -6.63
C TYR A 103 -11.88 9.16 -7.09
N GLY A 104 -12.97 8.83 -7.78
CA GLY A 104 -13.30 7.48 -8.21
C GLY A 104 -14.17 6.73 -7.21
N LEU A 105 -14.86 5.69 -7.69
CA LEU A 105 -15.69 4.82 -6.87
C LEU A 105 -14.79 3.81 -6.15
N GLN A 106 -14.31 4.18 -4.96
CA GLN A 106 -13.49 3.33 -4.10
C GLN A 106 -14.17 3.15 -2.76
N ASN A 107 -14.75 1.97 -2.54
CA ASN A 107 -15.56 1.68 -1.36
C ASN A 107 -14.74 1.49 -0.06
N ARG A 108 -13.54 2.07 0.06
CA ARG A 108 -12.65 1.90 1.23
C ARG A 108 -12.23 3.26 1.81
N ALA A 109 -12.71 3.55 3.03
CA ALA A 109 -12.26 4.61 3.94
C ALA A 109 -12.26 6.05 3.37
N VAL A 110 -13.43 6.65 3.17
CA VAL A 110 -13.60 7.95 2.47
C VAL A 110 -14.65 8.84 3.17
N GLN A 111 -14.55 10.17 3.09
CA GLN A 111 -15.56 11.12 3.61
C GLN A 111 -16.60 11.54 2.54
N ALA A 112 -16.22 11.51 1.27
CA ALA A 112 -17.09 11.67 0.11
C ALA A 112 -16.36 11.13 -1.13
N MET A 113 -17.11 10.78 -2.17
CA MET A 113 -16.52 10.32 -3.44
C MET A 113 -16.87 11.25 -4.60
N ILE A 114 -15.95 11.40 -5.55
CA ILE A 114 -16.20 12.07 -6.83
C ILE A 114 -16.19 11.00 -7.92
N PHE A 115 -17.32 10.75 -8.59
CA PHE A 115 -17.40 9.77 -9.67
C PHE A 115 -18.15 10.36 -10.87
N PRO A 116 -17.42 10.87 -11.90
CA PRO A 116 -18.02 11.65 -12.99
C PRO A 116 -18.86 10.83 -13.98
N PHE A 117 -18.80 9.50 -13.90
CA PHE A 117 -19.49 8.58 -14.82
C PHE A 117 -20.88 8.15 -14.32
N SER A 118 -21.32 8.67 -13.18
CA SER A 118 -22.65 8.44 -12.62
C SER A 118 -23.25 9.75 -12.11
N GLY A 119 -24.57 9.80 -11.98
CA GLY A 119 -25.25 10.91 -11.32
C GLY A 119 -24.98 10.94 -9.81
N ASN A 120 -25.38 12.01 -9.14
CA ASN A 120 -25.24 12.13 -7.69
C ASN A 120 -26.08 11.04 -6.99
N HIS A 121 -25.45 10.25 -6.12
CA HIS A 121 -26.09 9.17 -5.38
C HIS A 121 -25.39 8.92 -4.04
N TYR A 122 -25.95 8.04 -3.22
CA TYR A 122 -25.34 7.59 -1.98
C TYR A 122 -24.87 6.14 -2.10
N VAL A 123 -23.71 5.85 -1.53
CA VAL A 123 -23.17 4.49 -1.42
C VAL A 123 -23.20 4.06 0.04
N LYS A 124 -23.58 2.81 0.28
CA LYS A 124 -23.67 2.23 1.62
C LYS A 124 -22.30 1.78 2.11
N PHE A 125 -21.94 2.19 3.33
CA PHE A 125 -20.71 1.84 4.03
C PHE A 125 -21.04 1.32 5.44
N TYR A 126 -20.07 0.67 6.05
CA TYR A 126 -20.16 0.19 7.43
C TYR A 126 -19.17 0.95 8.32
N TRP A 127 -19.67 1.45 9.45
CA TRP A 127 -18.87 2.00 10.55
C TRP A 127 -19.07 1.14 11.79
N GLY A 128 -18.15 0.21 12.02
CA GLY A 128 -18.38 -0.90 12.95
C GLY A 128 -19.53 -1.77 12.44
N THR A 129 -20.57 -1.92 13.25
CA THR A 129 -21.81 -2.64 12.88
C THR A 129 -22.86 -1.75 12.24
N ASN A 130 -22.68 -0.44 12.28
CA ASN A 130 -23.69 0.51 11.80
C ASN A 130 -23.53 0.80 10.31
N GLU A 131 -24.65 1.05 9.65
CA GLU A 131 -24.70 1.39 8.23
C GLU A 131 -24.70 2.91 8.08
N ILE A 132 -23.80 3.43 7.25
CA ILE A 132 -23.70 4.86 6.92
C ILE A 132 -23.84 5.05 5.41
N LEU A 133 -24.38 6.19 4.99
CA LEU A 133 -24.52 6.56 3.59
C LEU A 133 -23.50 7.63 3.23
N MET A 134 -22.66 7.33 2.25
CA MET A 134 -21.60 8.22 1.78
C MET A 134 -22.03 8.90 0.47
N PRO A 135 -21.99 10.24 0.39
CA PRO A 135 -22.38 10.94 -0.82
C PRO A 135 -21.33 10.75 -1.93
N VAL A 136 -21.83 10.56 -3.14
CA VAL A 136 -21.06 10.52 -4.39
C VAL A 136 -21.50 11.66 -5.27
N TYR A 137 -20.53 12.48 -5.68
CA TYR A 137 -20.73 13.64 -6.51
C TYR A 137 -20.19 13.40 -7.93
N THR A 138 -20.92 13.85 -8.93
CA THR A 138 -20.43 13.86 -10.31
C THR A 138 -19.37 14.95 -10.51
N ALA A 139 -19.57 16.12 -9.89
CA ALA A 139 -18.71 17.29 -10.07
C ALA A 139 -17.83 17.57 -8.84
N THR A 140 -16.54 17.81 -9.08
CA THR A 140 -15.59 18.18 -8.02
C THR A 140 -15.99 19.46 -7.29
N LYS A 141 -16.45 20.49 -8.02
CA LYS A 141 -16.85 21.77 -7.40
C LYS A 141 -17.95 21.60 -6.35
N GLU A 142 -18.94 20.77 -6.64
CA GLU A 142 -20.06 20.49 -5.74
C GLU A 142 -19.57 19.77 -4.47
N ALA A 143 -18.69 18.77 -4.63
CA ALA A 143 -18.12 18.03 -3.51
C ALA A 143 -17.34 18.93 -2.55
N VAL A 144 -16.51 19.83 -3.06
CA VAL A 144 -15.73 20.74 -2.22
C VAL A 144 -16.60 21.77 -1.51
N GLN A 145 -17.63 22.29 -2.19
CA GLN A 145 -18.54 23.26 -1.59
C GLN A 145 -19.34 22.65 -0.42
N LYS A 146 -19.79 21.39 -0.56
CA LYS A 146 -20.54 20.68 0.48
C LYS A 146 -19.67 20.13 1.61
N HIS A 147 -18.37 19.95 1.37
CA HIS A 147 -17.41 19.45 2.35
C HIS A 147 -16.21 20.41 2.53
N PRO A 148 -16.43 21.61 3.11
CA PRO A 148 -15.35 22.59 3.32
C PRO A 148 -14.27 22.10 4.29
N ASN A 149 -14.58 21.12 5.14
CA ASN A 149 -13.66 20.55 6.13
C ASN A 149 -12.70 19.52 5.52
N ALA A 150 -12.89 19.12 4.26
CA ALA A 150 -12.03 18.13 3.61
C ALA A 150 -10.69 18.76 3.21
N SER A 151 -9.60 18.25 3.78
CA SER A 151 -8.26 18.79 3.57
C SER A 151 -7.45 18.01 2.53
N VAL A 152 -7.84 16.77 2.23
CA VAL A 152 -7.09 15.87 1.34
C VAL A 152 -7.98 15.35 0.19
N LEU A 153 -7.46 15.39 -1.04
CA LEU A 153 -8.02 14.63 -2.17
C LEU A 153 -7.13 13.41 -2.43
N VAL A 154 -7.74 12.22 -2.40
CA VAL A 154 -7.07 10.95 -2.75
C VAL A 154 -7.49 10.56 -4.16
N CYS A 155 -6.52 10.40 -5.05
CA CYS A 155 -6.73 9.96 -6.43
C CYS A 155 -6.12 8.56 -6.62
N PRO A 156 -6.92 7.49 -6.69
CA PRO A 156 -6.50 6.15 -7.09
C PRO A 156 -5.98 6.20 -8.53
N LYS A 157 -4.89 5.48 -8.77
CA LYS A 157 -4.14 5.56 -10.02
C LYS A 157 -4.90 4.98 -11.22
N HIS A 158 -5.59 5.82 -11.97
CA HIS A 158 -5.72 5.60 -13.41
C HIS A 158 -4.89 6.67 -14.13
N VAL A 159 -3.74 6.29 -14.69
CA VAL A 159 -2.67 7.20 -15.16
C VAL A 159 -3.19 8.32 -16.07
N LEU A 160 -4.14 8.03 -16.95
CA LEU A 160 -4.71 9.01 -17.88
C LEU A 160 -5.61 10.05 -17.19
N GLN A 161 -6.25 9.70 -16.07
CA GLN A 161 -7.17 10.58 -15.35
C GLN A 161 -6.42 11.52 -14.37
N ILE A 162 -5.19 11.18 -13.99
CA ILE A 162 -4.40 11.93 -13.00
C ILE A 162 -4.01 13.32 -13.53
N THR A 163 -3.70 13.45 -14.81
CA THR A 163 -3.23 14.73 -15.38
C THR A 163 -4.35 15.77 -15.43
N ASP A 164 -5.57 15.38 -15.80
CA ASP A 164 -6.71 16.29 -15.82
C ASP A 164 -7.21 16.58 -14.40
N GLN A 165 -7.20 15.58 -13.52
CA GLN A 165 -7.59 15.78 -12.12
C GLN A 165 -6.61 16.66 -11.34
N SER A 166 -5.31 16.51 -11.56
CA SER A 166 -4.30 17.35 -10.92
C SER A 166 -4.45 18.81 -11.34
N LYS A 167 -4.70 19.09 -12.63
CA LYS A 167 -5.03 20.45 -13.11
C LYS A 167 -6.31 21.01 -12.50
N GLN A 168 -7.39 20.22 -12.43
CA GLN A 168 -8.65 20.66 -11.82
C GLN A 168 -8.52 20.91 -10.31
N THR A 169 -7.70 20.13 -9.61
CA THR A 169 -7.50 20.27 -8.16
C THR A 169 -6.56 21.41 -7.79
N GLN A 170 -5.54 21.69 -8.61
CA GLN A 170 -4.62 22.82 -8.37
C GLN A 170 -5.33 24.19 -8.40
N ASN A 171 -6.46 24.30 -9.09
CA ASN A 171 -7.29 25.51 -9.08
C ASN A 171 -8.05 25.72 -7.76
N ASN A 172 -8.04 24.75 -6.85
CA ASN A 172 -8.81 24.81 -5.61
C ASN A 172 -7.88 24.87 -4.39
N LYS A 173 -7.70 26.09 -3.84
CA LYS A 173 -6.76 26.37 -2.75
C LYS A 173 -7.07 25.64 -1.43
N GLN A 174 -8.27 25.08 -1.28
CA GLN A 174 -8.70 24.41 -0.04
C GLN A 174 -8.14 23.00 0.12
N ILE A 175 -7.74 22.31 -0.96
CA ILE A 175 -7.43 20.88 -0.89
C ILE A 175 -5.99 20.60 -1.27
N THR A 176 -5.28 19.86 -0.42
CA THR A 176 -3.97 19.31 -0.77
C THR A 176 -4.12 17.93 -1.41
N THR A 177 -3.53 17.74 -2.59
CA THR A 177 -3.55 16.46 -3.29
C THR A 177 -2.50 15.51 -2.72
N LYS A 178 -2.92 14.33 -2.22
CA LYS A 178 -2.00 13.23 -1.90
C LYS A 178 -2.18 12.13 -2.93
N GLN A 179 -1.16 11.92 -3.76
CA GLN A 179 -1.13 10.82 -4.71
C GLN A 179 -0.67 9.55 -3.99
N GLN A 180 -1.47 8.49 -4.05
CA GLN A 180 -1.07 7.20 -3.50
C GLN A 180 -0.14 6.50 -4.48
N ALA A 181 1.16 6.78 -4.37
CA ALA A 181 2.18 6.21 -5.24
C ALA A 181 2.48 4.73 -4.89
N SER A 182 1.78 3.76 -5.50
CA SER A 182 2.36 2.40 -5.63
C SER A 182 3.58 2.49 -6.53
N HIS A 183 4.78 2.43 -5.94
CA HIS A 183 6.02 2.23 -6.65
C HIS A 183 6.03 0.81 -7.23
N ASN A 184 5.46 0.64 -8.42
CA ASN A 184 5.90 -0.44 -9.30
C ASN A 184 7.08 0.12 -10.09
N LYS A 185 8.29 -0.06 -9.53
CA LYS A 185 9.48 -0.11 -10.39
C LYS A 185 9.36 -1.41 -11.17
N LEU A 186 9.27 -1.29 -12.50
CA LEU A 186 9.61 -2.37 -13.43
C LEU A 186 11.03 -2.88 -13.14
#